data_AF-A0A1G0YYR6-F1
#
_entry.id   AF-A0A1G0YYR6-F1
#
_cell.length_a   1.000
_cell.length_b   1.000
_cell.length_c   1.000
_cell.angle_alpha   90.00
_cell.angle_beta   90.00
_cell.angle_gamma   90.00
#
_symmetry.space_group_name_H-M   'P 1'
#
loop_
_entity.id
_entity.type
_entity.pdbx_description
1 polymer ?
#
loop_
_entity_poly.entity_id
_entity_poly.type
_entity_poly.pdbx_seq_one_letter_code
_entity_poly.pdbx_strand_id
1 'polypeptide(L)'
;MNPKPIISLIDGGKLRIHIPMEIKRKYGRKQIIAPEALDGTLLGVASKVQTVIVEAIAKAHAWTEQLESGKVENVSALSQKLHLCRPYVMRIISLVNLAPDIVERILSGTEPEGLTLDKLIKGLPEDWNEQRKALLPSFAT
;
A
#
# COMPACT_ATOMS: atom_id res chain seq x y z
N MET A 1 20.07 -9.50 -2.88
CA MET A 1 21.23 -9.11 -3.69
C MET A 1 20.70 -8.25 -4.83
N ASN A 2 20.81 -6.92 -4.71
CA ASN A 2 20.20 -6.02 -5.69
C ASN A 2 20.99 -6.04 -6.99
N PRO A 3 20.33 -6.19 -8.15
CA PRO A 3 21.01 -6.17 -9.43
C PRO A 3 21.52 -4.75 -9.72
N LYS A 4 22.81 -4.62 -10.01
CA LYS A 4 23.44 -3.34 -10.39
C LYS A 4 23.21 -3.07 -11.88
N PRO A 5 23.15 -1.79 -12.30
CA PRO A 5 23.12 -1.47 -13.72
C PRO A 5 24.39 -2.00 -14.41
N ILE A 6 24.21 -2.63 -15.57
CA ILE A 6 25.31 -3.20 -16.37
C ILE A 6 25.48 -2.33 -17.61
N ILE A 7 26.67 -1.78 -17.79
CA ILE A 7 27.06 -1.00 -18.97
C ILE A 7 28.00 -1.87 -19.80
N SER A 8 27.70 -2.04 -21.08
CA SER A 8 28.49 -2.84 -22.02
C SER A 8 28.69 -2.06 -23.33
N LEU A 9 29.90 -2.12 -23.89
CA LEU A 9 30.14 -1.67 -25.26
C LEU A 9 29.74 -2.78 -26.23
N ILE A 10 29.06 -2.40 -27.30
CA ILE A 10 28.69 -3.27 -28.42
C ILE A 10 29.49 -2.85 -29.66
N ASP A 11 29.70 -3.79 -30.58
CA ASP A 11 30.44 -3.55 -31.82
C ASP A 11 29.93 -2.33 -32.59
N GLY A 12 30.87 -1.56 -33.13
CA GLY A 12 30.60 -0.27 -33.78
C GLY A 12 30.55 0.94 -32.84
N GLY A 13 31.11 0.84 -31.63
CA GLY A 13 31.25 1.97 -30.70
C GLY A 13 29.95 2.39 -30.00
N LYS A 14 28.94 1.52 -30.01
CA LYS A 14 27.65 1.76 -29.34
C LYS A 14 27.70 1.29 -27.90
N LEU A 15 26.89 1.93 -27.05
CA LEU A 15 26.82 1.64 -25.61
C LEU A 15 25.44 1.02 -25.28
N ARG A 16 25.44 -0.11 -24.58
CA ARG A 16 24.26 -0.81 -24.08
C ARG A 16 24.21 -0.72 -22.56
N ILE A 17 23.14 -0.13 -22.03
CA ILE A 17 22.89 -0.01 -20.59
C ILE A 17 21.71 -0.92 -20.24
N HIS A 18 21.92 -1.86 -19.32
CA HIS A 18 20.87 -2.67 -18.71
C HIS A 18 20.61 -2.14 -17.31
N ILE A 19 19.40 -1.60 -17.07
CA ILE A 19 18.99 -1.07 -15.77
C ILE A 19 17.89 -1.99 -15.21
N PRO A 20 18.16 -2.73 -14.14
CA PRO A 20 17.14 -3.56 -13.51
C PRO A 20 16.20 -2.66 -12.68
N MET A 21 14.97 -2.47 -13.16
CA MET A 21 13.98 -1.58 -12.55
C MET A 21 12.63 -2.29 -12.41
N GLU A 22 11.84 -1.89 -11.42
CA GLU A 22 10.44 -2.31 -11.28
C GLU A 22 9.54 -1.16 -11.76
N ILE A 23 8.57 -1.44 -12.62
CA ILE A 23 7.59 -0.45 -13.08
C ILE A 23 6.27 -0.73 -12.38
N LYS A 24 5.82 0.19 -11.53
CA LYS A 24 4.55 0.09 -10.81
C LYS A 24 3.60 1.20 -11.26
N ARG A 25 2.30 0.92 -11.32
CA ARG A 25 1.29 1.96 -11.59
C ARG A 25 0.68 2.44 -10.27
N LYS A 26 0.80 3.74 -9.96
CA LYS A 26 0.09 4.40 -8.86
C LYS A 26 -0.71 5.58 -9.41
N TYR A 27 -2.01 5.67 -9.06
CA TYR A 27 -2.90 6.77 -9.48
C TYR A 27 -2.93 7.04 -11.01
N GLY A 28 -2.87 5.98 -11.83
CA GLY A 28 -2.82 6.11 -13.30
C GLY A 28 -1.46 6.56 -13.85
N ARG A 29 -0.47 6.85 -12.99
CA ARG A 29 0.89 7.22 -13.38
C ARG A 29 1.82 6.00 -13.31
N LYS A 30 2.69 5.85 -14.30
CA LYS A 30 3.79 4.89 -14.25
C LYS A 30 4.89 5.45 -13.33
N GLN A 31 5.22 4.72 -12.27
CA GLN A 31 6.39 4.97 -11.45
C GLN A 31 7.46 3.94 -11.80
N ILE A 32 8.65 4.44 -12.10
CA ILE A 32 9.85 3.62 -12.27
C ILE A 32 10.55 3.60 -10.91
N ILE A 33 10.72 2.41 -10.35
CA ILE A 33 11.45 2.18 -9.12
C ILE A 33 12.85 1.72 -9.53
N ALA A 34 13.82 2.62 -9.37
CA ALA A 34 15.22 2.37 -9.66
C ALA A 34 15.82 1.38 -8.63
N PRO A 35 16.89 0.64 -8.99
CA PRO A 35 17.49 -0.37 -8.11
C PRO A 35 17.99 0.18 -6.76
N GLU A 36 18.38 1.46 -6.70
CA GLU A 36 18.79 2.18 -5.48
C GLU A 36 17.60 2.54 -4.55
N ALA A 37 16.37 2.39 -5.03
CA ALA A 37 15.15 2.57 -4.26
C ALA A 37 14.58 1.24 -3.73
N LEU A 38 15.10 0.11 -4.22
CA LEU A 38 14.64 -1.24 -3.90
C LEU A 38 15.28 -1.81 -2.62
N ASP A 39 16.37 -1.24 -2.14
CA ASP A 39 17.02 -1.60 -0.86
C ASP A 39 16.51 -0.75 0.33
N GLY A 40 15.63 0.22 0.11
CA GLY A 40 15.13 1.11 1.17
C GLY A 40 16.17 2.10 1.70
N THR A 41 17.35 2.19 1.05
CA THR A 41 18.47 3.03 1.49
C THR A 41 18.27 4.51 1.15
N LEU A 42 17.47 4.80 0.12
CA LEU A 42 17.16 6.17 -0.30
C LEU A 42 15.81 6.66 0.25
N LEU A 43 15.87 7.52 1.26
CA LEU A 43 14.72 8.29 1.76
C LEU A 43 14.22 9.25 0.67
N GLY A 44 12.93 9.20 0.36
CA GLY A 44 12.29 10.10 -0.63
C GLY A 44 12.18 9.56 -2.06
N VAL A 45 12.67 8.35 -2.33
CA VAL A 45 12.46 7.68 -3.64
C VAL A 45 11.20 6.81 -3.59
N ALA A 46 10.59 6.55 -4.75
CA ALA A 46 9.36 5.76 -4.87
C ALA A 46 9.48 4.40 -4.17
N SER A 47 8.92 4.30 -2.96
CA SER A 47 8.88 3.04 -2.21
C SER A 47 7.95 2.04 -2.89
N LYS A 48 8.39 0.77 -2.87
CA LYS A 48 7.58 -0.38 -3.28
C LYS A 48 6.25 -0.42 -2.52
N VAL A 49 6.29 -0.03 -1.24
CA VAL A 49 5.14 -0.01 -0.33
C VAL A 49 4.28 1.25 -0.54
N GLN A 50 2.97 1.12 -0.38
CA GLN A 50 2.06 2.26 -0.35
C GLN A 50 1.93 2.83 1.07
N THR A 51 2.85 3.72 1.45
CA THR A 51 2.91 4.33 2.79
C THR A 51 1.56 4.90 3.25
N VAL A 52 0.80 5.54 2.36
CA VAL A 52 -0.54 6.08 2.67
C VAL A 52 -1.51 5.00 3.14
N ILE A 53 -1.49 3.82 2.50
CA ILE A 53 -2.36 2.71 2.89
C ILE A 53 -1.87 2.09 4.20
N VAL A 54 -0.55 1.92 4.35
CA VAL A 54 0.05 1.39 5.58
C VAL A 54 -0.27 2.28 6.78
N GLU A 55 -0.12 3.60 6.65
CA GLU A 55 -0.50 4.56 7.69
C GLU A 55 -1.99 4.50 8.02
N ALA A 56 -2.85 4.29 7.03
CA ALA A 56 -4.28 4.15 7.25
C ALA A 56 -4.62 2.88 8.05
N ILE A 57 -3.98 1.75 7.72
CA ILE A 57 -4.12 0.49 8.49
C ILE A 57 -3.60 0.67 9.92
N ALA A 58 -2.44 1.30 10.10
CA ALA A 58 -1.90 1.59 11.43
C ALA A 58 -2.85 2.47 12.25
N LYS A 59 -3.41 3.52 11.64
CA LYS A 59 -4.44 4.38 12.25
C LYS A 59 -5.68 3.57 12.63
N ALA A 60 -6.14 2.67 11.76
CA ALA A 60 -7.30 1.82 12.03
C ALA A 60 -7.13 1.04 13.34
N HIS A 61 -6.01 0.32 13.48
CA HIS A 61 -5.73 -0.44 14.71
C HIS A 61 -5.56 0.48 15.93
N ALA A 62 -4.79 1.57 15.83
CA ALA A 62 -4.57 2.48 16.95
C ALA A 62 -5.85 3.20 17.42
N TRP A 63 -6.79 3.46 16.51
CA TRP A 63 -8.07 4.08 16.83
C TRP A 63 -9.05 3.07 17.43
N THR A 64 -9.08 1.85 16.89
CA THR A 64 -9.86 0.74 17.47
C THR A 64 -9.39 0.44 18.89
N GLU A 65 -8.08 0.35 19.13
CA GLU A 65 -7.54 0.13 20.48
C GLU A 65 -7.94 1.26 21.46
N GLN A 66 -7.95 2.51 21.01
CA GLN A 66 -8.41 3.64 21.85
C GLN A 66 -9.89 3.53 22.23
N LEU A 67 -10.73 3.00 21.34
CA LEU A 67 -12.15 2.78 21.61
C LEU A 67 -12.35 1.57 22.52
N GLU A 68 -11.66 0.46 22.27
CA GLU A 68 -11.76 -0.78 23.05
C GLU A 68 -11.19 -0.62 24.47
N SER A 69 -10.11 0.13 24.62
CA SER A 69 -9.53 0.45 25.94
C SER A 69 -10.32 1.50 26.72
N GLY A 70 -11.37 2.10 26.14
CA GLY A 70 -12.14 3.17 26.75
C GLY A 70 -11.39 4.50 26.88
N LYS A 71 -10.17 4.63 26.32
CA LYS A 71 -9.44 5.91 26.23
C LYS A 71 -10.22 6.98 25.47
N VAL A 72 -11.11 6.55 24.57
CA VAL A 72 -12.08 7.40 23.89
C VAL A 72 -13.45 6.75 23.97
N GLU A 73 -14.46 7.52 24.40
CA GLU A 73 -15.80 6.99 24.71
C GLU A 73 -16.54 6.41 23.51
N ASN A 74 -16.40 7.04 22.34
CA ASN A 74 -17.08 6.63 21.13
C ASN A 74 -16.46 7.29 19.89
N VAL A 75 -16.90 6.85 18.72
CA VAL A 75 -16.39 7.36 17.43
C VAL A 75 -16.65 8.86 17.24
N SER A 76 -17.73 9.41 17.82
CA SER A 76 -18.00 10.86 17.74
C SER A 76 -16.96 11.65 18.52
N ALA A 77 -16.62 11.23 19.75
CA ALA A 77 -15.54 11.81 20.55
C ALA A 77 -14.18 11.70 19.84
N LEU A 78 -13.89 10.55 19.22
CA LEU A 78 -12.68 10.36 18.41
C LEU A 78 -12.63 11.33 17.23
N SER A 79 -13.76 11.50 16.52
CA SER A 79 -13.86 12.39 15.36
C SER A 79 -13.64 13.86 15.74
N GLN A 80 -14.16 14.30 16.88
CA GLN A 80 -13.93 15.64 17.42
C GLN A 80 -12.46 15.85 17.79
N LYS A 81 -11.86 14.88 18.51
CA LYS A 81 -10.44 14.93 18.91
C LYS A 81 -9.48 15.00 17.73
N LEU A 82 -9.81 14.34 16.62
CA LEU A 82 -9.00 14.31 15.40
C LEU A 82 -9.33 15.44 14.41
N HIS A 83 -10.39 16.22 14.65
CA HIS A 83 -10.95 17.18 13.70
C HIS A 83 -11.27 16.56 12.34
N LEU A 84 -11.83 15.34 12.35
CA LEU A 84 -12.20 14.58 11.15
C LEU A 84 -13.69 14.30 11.12
N CYS A 85 -14.24 14.11 9.92
CA CYS A 85 -15.64 13.73 9.77
C CYS A 85 -15.87 12.29 10.28
N ARG A 86 -16.93 12.08 11.07
CA ARG A 86 -17.30 10.76 11.61
C ARG A 86 -17.36 9.63 10.56
N PRO A 87 -17.93 9.81 9.35
CA PRO A 87 -17.91 8.75 8.34
C PRO A 87 -16.50 8.36 7.87
N TYR A 88 -15.56 9.32 7.83
CA TYR A 88 -14.18 9.04 7.46
C TYR A 88 -13.47 8.23 8.54
N VAL A 89 -13.69 8.57 9.82
CA VAL A 89 -13.13 7.82 10.95
C VAL A 89 -13.62 6.37 10.94
N MET A 90 -14.92 6.16 10.76
CA MET A 90 -15.51 4.81 10.63
C MET A 90 -14.90 4.02 9.48
N ARG A 91 -14.73 4.66 8.32
CA ARG A 91 -14.12 4.09 7.12
C ARG A 91 -12.65 3.69 7.29
N ILE A 92 -11.90 4.43 8.11
CA ILE A 92 -10.54 4.03 8.45
C ILE A 92 -10.56 2.87 9.44
N ILE A 93 -11.38 2.94 10.49
CA ILE A 93 -11.53 1.86 11.48
C ILE A 93 -11.90 0.53 10.82
N SER A 94 -12.76 0.53 9.80
CA SER A 94 -13.15 -0.70 9.10
C SER A 94 -11.98 -1.43 8.42
N LEU A 95 -10.83 -0.78 8.22
CA LEU A 95 -9.63 -1.43 7.69
C LEU A 95 -9.05 -2.51 8.61
N VAL A 96 -9.41 -2.53 9.91
CA VAL A 96 -9.06 -3.62 10.83
C VAL A 96 -9.65 -4.96 10.38
N ASN A 97 -10.76 -4.94 9.63
CA ASN A 97 -11.44 -6.14 9.12
C ASN A 97 -10.87 -6.65 7.79
N LEU A 98 -9.76 -6.09 7.30
CA LEU A 98 -9.10 -6.60 6.10
C LEU A 98 -8.58 -8.02 6.31
N ALA A 99 -8.69 -8.85 5.27
CA ALA A 99 -8.11 -10.18 5.28
C ALA A 99 -6.58 -10.12 5.56
N PRO A 100 -6.03 -10.96 6.46
CA PRO A 100 -4.62 -10.88 6.86
C PRO A 100 -3.64 -10.96 5.69
N ASP A 101 -3.91 -11.82 4.71
CA ASP A 101 -3.10 -11.98 3.50
C ASP A 101 -3.09 -10.71 2.63
N ILE A 102 -4.15 -9.91 2.64
CA ILE A 102 -4.20 -8.62 1.95
C ILE A 102 -3.32 -7.60 2.67
N VAL A 103 -3.37 -7.58 4.01
CA VAL A 103 -2.51 -6.71 4.83
C VAL A 103 -1.03 -7.06 4.62
N GLU A 104 -0.67 -8.34 4.63
CA GLU A 104 0.70 -8.82 4.35
C GLU A 104 1.19 -8.39 2.96
N ARG A 105 0.33 -8.47 1.94
CA ARG A 105 0.67 -8.03 0.57
C ARG A 105 0.90 -6.52 0.50
N ILE A 106 0.11 -5.73 1.21
CA ILE A 106 0.29 -4.27 1.31
C ILE A 106 1.60 -3.93 2.03
N LEU A 107 1.89 -4.58 3.15
CA LEU A 107 3.11 -4.35 3.93
C LEU A 107 4.38 -4.77 3.17
N SER A 108 4.29 -5.83 2.36
CA SER A 108 5.39 -6.31 1.50
C SER A 108 5.53 -5.54 0.18
N GLY A 109 4.61 -4.61 -0.11
CA GLY A 109 4.60 -3.85 -1.37
C GLY A 109 4.22 -4.70 -2.60
N THR A 110 3.66 -5.88 -2.38
CA THR A 110 3.20 -6.84 -3.40
C THR A 110 1.69 -6.75 -3.66
N GLU A 111 1.05 -5.68 -3.19
CA GLU A 111 -0.38 -5.47 -3.37
C GLU A 111 -0.76 -5.34 -4.86
N PRO A 112 -2.03 -5.63 -5.21
CA PRO A 112 -2.50 -5.61 -6.59
C PRO A 112 -2.32 -4.24 -7.24
N GLU A 113 -2.03 -4.22 -8.55
CA GLU A 113 -1.93 -2.96 -9.28
C GLU A 113 -3.22 -2.14 -9.18
N GLY A 114 -3.06 -0.83 -8.96
CA GLY A 114 -4.21 0.09 -8.88
C GLY A 114 -5.05 -0.08 -7.61
N LEU A 115 -4.57 -0.79 -6.58
CA LEU A 115 -5.13 -0.69 -5.24
C LEU A 115 -4.92 0.74 -4.70
N THR A 116 -5.98 1.36 -4.21
CA THR A 116 -5.94 2.69 -3.60
C THR A 116 -6.66 2.67 -2.25
N LEU A 117 -6.31 3.60 -1.36
CA LEU A 117 -7.02 3.77 -0.10
C LEU A 117 -8.53 3.96 -0.31
N ASP A 118 -8.92 4.72 -1.35
CA ASP A 118 -10.33 4.97 -1.67
C ASP A 118 -11.11 3.68 -1.96
N LYS A 119 -10.50 2.73 -2.69
CA LYS A 119 -11.09 1.39 -2.92
C LYS A 119 -11.24 0.61 -1.62
N LEU A 120 -10.27 0.72 -0.72
CA LEU A 120 -10.29 0.01 0.56
C LEU A 120 -11.42 0.51 1.48
N ILE A 121 -11.70 1.82 1.47
CA ILE A 121 -12.65 2.42 2.41
C ILE A 121 -14.08 2.61 1.89
N LYS A 122 -14.35 2.42 0.58
CA LYS A 122 -15.66 2.69 -0.03
C LYS A 122 -16.49 1.46 -0.43
N GLY A 123 -15.97 0.24 -0.32
CA GLY A 123 -16.73 -0.90 -0.85
C GLY A 123 -16.05 -2.25 -0.73
N LEU A 124 -15.37 -2.55 0.38
CA LEU A 124 -15.03 -3.93 0.66
C LEU A 124 -16.16 -4.65 1.39
N PRO A 125 -16.49 -5.88 0.99
CA PRO A 125 -17.35 -6.76 1.76
C PRO A 125 -16.67 -7.18 3.07
N GLU A 126 -17.45 -7.55 4.07
CA GLU A 126 -16.93 -8.05 5.35
C GLU A 126 -16.34 -9.47 5.22
N ASP A 127 -16.86 -10.28 4.29
CA ASP A 127 -16.35 -11.62 4.04
C ASP A 127 -14.98 -11.61 3.35
N TRP A 128 -13.99 -12.23 3.98
CA TRP A 128 -12.62 -12.27 3.46
C TRP A 128 -12.48 -12.95 2.10
N ASN A 129 -13.32 -13.94 1.76
CA ASN A 129 -13.25 -14.55 0.42
C ASN A 129 -13.77 -13.60 -0.65
N GLU A 130 -14.80 -12.83 -0.36
CA GLU A 130 -15.27 -11.76 -1.23
C GLU A 130 -14.24 -10.63 -1.35
N GLN A 131 -13.57 -10.27 -0.24
CA GLN A 131 -12.46 -9.31 -0.27
C GLN A 131 -11.33 -9.78 -1.19
N ARG A 132 -10.93 -11.05 -1.07
CA ARG A 132 -9.93 -11.67 -1.95
C ARG A 132 -10.36 -11.65 -3.41
N LYS A 133 -11.61 -12.02 -3.71
CA LYS A 133 -12.12 -11.96 -5.09
C LYS A 133 -12.13 -10.54 -5.66
N ALA A 134 -12.44 -9.54 -4.82
CA ALA A 134 -12.49 -8.15 -5.24
C ALA A 134 -11.11 -7.52 -5.44
N LEU A 135 -10.12 -7.91 -4.63
CA LEU A 135 -8.80 -7.27 -4.59
C LEU A 135 -7.68 -8.11 -5.19
N LEU A 136 -7.68 -9.41 -5.00
CA LEU A 136 -6.70 -10.32 -5.56
C LEU A 136 -7.28 -10.85 -6.88
N PRO A 137 -6.99 -10.24 -8.05
CA PRO A 137 -7.36 -10.88 -9.30
C PRO A 137 -6.73 -12.28 -9.31
N SER A 138 -7.57 -13.26 -9.62
CA SER A 138 -7.26 -14.69 -9.71
C SER A 138 -5.83 -14.97 -10.18
N PHE A 139 -5.20 -15.96 -9.56
CA PHE A 139 -4.13 -16.77 -10.15
C PHE A 139 -4.67 -17.40 -11.45
N ALA A 140 -4.84 -16.62 -12.50
CA ALA A 140 -5.10 -17.11 -13.84
C ALA A 140 -3.74 -17.22 -14.53
N THR A 141 -3.01 -18.29 -14.23
CA THR A 141 -2.33 -19.20 -15.17
C THR A 141 -1.77 -20.36 -14.36
#